data_AF-A0AA91QR11-F1
#
_entry.id   AF-A0AA91QR11-F1
#
_cell.length_a   1.000
_cell.length_b   1.000
_cell.length_c   1.000
_cell.angle_alpha   90.00
_cell.angle_beta   90.00
_cell.angle_gamma   90.00
#
_symmetry.space_group_name_H-M   'P 1'
#
loop_
_entity.id
_entity.type
_entity.pdbx_description
1 polymer ?
#
loop_
_entity_poly.entity_id
_entity_poly.type
_entity_poly.pdbx_seq_one_letter_code
_entity_poly.pdbx_strand_id
1 'polypeptide(L)'
;MATETQVTETQGTVAAVQPDGQVRQIEANQTVSTGELVTAVGNEPASVHLENGVDANLALSALLVGEGEDDTLVQDLPEDVLEIIEAIQQGEDPNAIEDAATAAGAGSIPRRRDQ
;
A
#
# COMPACT_ATOMS: atom_id res chain seq x y z
N MET A 1 -9.71 9.72 -6.63
CA MET A 1 -9.48 9.45 -8.07
C MET A 1 -8.26 8.55 -8.16
N ALA A 2 -8.18 7.63 -9.13
CA ALA A 2 -6.95 6.85 -9.31
C ALA A 2 -5.86 7.79 -9.83
N THR A 3 -4.76 7.92 -9.08
CA THR A 3 -3.61 8.71 -9.52
C THR A 3 -2.81 7.88 -10.52
N GLU A 4 -2.52 8.46 -11.67
CA GLU A 4 -1.71 7.85 -12.72
C GLU A 4 -0.39 8.62 -12.82
N THR A 5 0.72 7.91 -13.07
CA THR A 5 2.04 8.51 -13.28
C THR A 5 2.74 7.82 -14.43
N GLN A 6 3.49 8.58 -15.23
CA GLN A 6 4.22 8.02 -16.36
C GLN A 6 5.58 7.48 -15.91
N VAL A 7 5.99 6.36 -16.47
CA VAL A 7 7.36 5.86 -16.37
C VAL A 7 8.22 6.67 -17.33
N THR A 8 9.20 7.40 -16.81
CA THR A 8 10.11 8.23 -17.63
C THR A 8 11.36 7.46 -18.04
N GLU A 9 11.85 6.54 -17.20
CA GLU A 9 13.01 5.72 -17.48
C GLU A 9 12.90 4.35 -16.81
N THR A 10 13.44 3.31 -17.46
CA THR A 10 13.60 1.97 -16.89
C THR A 10 15.01 1.47 -17.18
N GLN A 11 15.66 0.85 -16.19
CA GLN A 11 16.88 0.06 -16.41
C GLN A 11 16.61 -1.40 -16.03
N GLY A 12 16.99 -2.34 -16.89
CA GLY A 12 16.64 -3.75 -16.73
C GLY A 12 15.20 -4.06 -17.17
N THR A 13 14.70 -5.24 -16.81
CA THR A 13 13.33 -5.66 -17.15
C THR A 13 12.40 -5.40 -15.97
N VAL A 14 11.37 -4.59 -16.19
CA VAL A 14 10.41 -4.16 -15.15
C VAL A 14 9.00 -4.62 -15.53
N ALA A 15 8.19 -5.03 -14.55
CA ALA A 15 6.79 -5.38 -14.72
C ALA A 15 5.88 -4.66 -13.71
N ALA A 16 4.65 -4.36 -14.14
CA ALA A 16 3.56 -3.95 -13.28
C ALA A 16 2.66 -5.16 -13.04
N VAL A 17 2.33 -5.37 -11.77
CA VAL A 17 1.29 -6.29 -11.32
C VAL A 17 0.05 -5.45 -11.01
N GLN A 18 -1.02 -5.69 -11.74
CA GLN A 18 -2.30 -5.03 -11.56
C GLN A 18 -3.03 -5.57 -10.32
N PRO A 19 -3.97 -4.81 -9.73
CA PRO A 19 -4.75 -5.27 -8.58
C PRO A 19 -5.55 -6.57 -8.80
N ASP A 20 -5.85 -6.90 -10.05
CA ASP A 20 -6.51 -8.15 -10.46
C ASP A 20 -5.53 -9.32 -10.64
N GLY A 21 -4.23 -9.09 -10.41
CA GLY A 21 -3.15 -10.07 -10.55
C GLY A 21 -2.58 -10.20 -11.95
N GLN A 22 -3.06 -9.43 -12.93
CA GLN A 22 -2.45 -9.43 -14.27
C GLN A 22 -1.06 -8.80 -14.23
N VAL A 23 -0.12 -9.38 -14.98
CA VAL A 23 1.27 -8.91 -15.05
C VAL A 23 1.57 -8.43 -16.47
N ARG A 24 2.11 -7.21 -16.58
CA ARG A 24 2.55 -6.62 -17.84
C ARG A 24 3.95 -6.06 -17.71
N GLN A 25 4.79 -6.25 -18.73
CA GLN A 25 6.08 -5.59 -18.80
C GLN A 25 5.88 -4.08 -19.03
N ILE A 26 6.69 -3.26 -18.38
CA ILE A 26 6.63 -1.79 -18.50
C ILE A 26 7.93 -1.27 -19.09
N GLU A 27 7.79 -0.22 -19.90
CA GLU A 27 8.88 0.52 -20.53
C GLU A 27 8.67 2.03 -20.34
N ALA A 28 9.69 2.81 -20.67
CA ALA A 28 9.57 4.28 -20.69
C ALA A 28 8.39 4.74 -21.57
N ASN A 29 7.76 5.83 -21.14
CA ASN A 29 6.54 6.44 -21.67
C ASN A 29 5.23 5.66 -21.43
N GLN A 30 5.27 4.50 -20.76
CA GLN A 30 4.05 3.83 -20.32
C GLN A 30 3.54 4.41 -19.00
N THR A 31 2.23 4.31 -18.77
CA THR A 31 1.59 4.77 -17.54
C THR A 31 1.50 3.63 -16.53
N VAL A 32 1.65 3.96 -15.26
CA VAL A 32 1.28 3.11 -14.13
C VAL A 32 0.22 3.80 -13.26
N SER A 33 -0.69 3.01 -12.73
CA SER A 33 -1.85 3.50 -12.00
C SER A 33 -1.76 3.13 -10.51
N THR A 34 -2.41 3.92 -9.66
CA THR A 34 -2.52 3.66 -8.22
C THR A 34 -2.97 2.23 -7.94
N GLY A 35 -2.27 1.55 -7.04
CA GLY A 35 -2.51 0.16 -6.66
C GLY A 35 -1.81 -0.88 -7.55
N GLU A 36 -1.19 -0.48 -8.66
CA GLU A 36 -0.25 -1.36 -9.37
C GLU A 36 1.05 -1.50 -8.58
N LEU A 37 1.64 -2.69 -8.61
CA LEU A 37 2.93 -2.99 -7.99
C LEU A 37 4.01 -3.16 -9.07
N VAL A 38 5.04 -2.32 -9.01
CA VAL A 38 6.15 -2.29 -9.97
C VAL A 38 7.33 -3.06 -9.40
N THR A 39 7.85 -4.02 -10.16
CA THR A 39 8.91 -4.94 -9.71
C THR A 39 9.88 -5.30 -10.84
N ALA A 40 11.10 -5.70 -10.47
CA ALA A 40 12.04 -6.33 -11.40
C ALA A 40 11.51 -7.70 -11.86
N VAL A 41 11.84 -8.08 -13.09
CA VAL A 41 11.54 -9.42 -13.64
C VAL A 41 12.81 -10.27 -13.64
N GLY A 42 12.73 -11.44 -13.01
CA GLY A 42 13.86 -12.36 -12.90
C GLY A 42 14.81 -12.00 -11.76
N ASN A 43 16.08 -12.35 -11.91
CA ASN A 43 17.12 -12.14 -10.89
C ASN A 43 18.09 -10.99 -11.23
N GLU A 44 17.81 -10.22 -12.29
CA GLU A 44 18.64 -9.08 -12.65
C GLU A 44 18.16 -7.81 -11.94
N PRO A 45 19.09 -6.96 -11.46
CA PRO A 45 18.71 -5.69 -10.86
C PRO A 45 18.01 -4.80 -11.89
N ALA A 46 16.92 -4.17 -11.47
CA ALA A 46 16.20 -3.20 -12.29
C ALA A 46 15.93 -1.91 -11.49
N SER A 47 15.68 -0.82 -12.20
CA SER A 47 15.25 0.44 -11.61
C SER A 47 14.23 1.14 -12.50
N VAL A 48 13.42 2.00 -11.89
CA VAL A 48 12.39 2.78 -12.58
C VAL A 48 12.40 4.22 -12.06
N HIS A 49 12.30 5.17 -12.99
CA HIS A 49 12.05 6.58 -12.72
C HIS A 49 10.62 6.92 -13.16
N LEU A 50 9.87 7.59 -12.30
CA LEU A 50 8.50 8.02 -12.55
C LEU A 50 8.41 9.55 -12.66
N GLU A 51 7.45 10.05 -13.46
CA GLU A 51 7.24 11.47 -13.73
C GLU A 51 6.96 12.29 -12.46
N ASN A 52 6.36 11.67 -11.45
CA ASN A 52 6.12 12.28 -10.14
C ASN A 52 7.39 12.43 -9.28
N GLY A 53 8.57 12.11 -9.81
CA GLY A 53 9.86 12.25 -9.14
C GLY A 53 10.27 11.06 -8.29
N VAL A 54 9.54 9.95 -8.35
CA VAL A 54 9.90 8.72 -7.61
C VAL A 54 10.98 7.96 -8.36
N ASP A 55 12.08 7.70 -7.67
CA ASP A 55 13.20 6.85 -8.10
C ASP A 55 13.22 5.56 -7.28
N ALA A 56 12.99 4.41 -7.92
CA ALA A 56 12.94 3.13 -7.24
C ALA A 56 14.00 2.13 -7.76
N ASN A 57 14.79 1.58 -6.84
CA ASN A 57 15.69 0.46 -7.09
C ASN A 57 15.01 -0.86 -6.74
N LEU A 58 14.71 -1.66 -7.75
CA LEU A 58 13.88 -2.87 -7.69
C LEU A 58 14.71 -4.15 -7.50
N ALA A 59 16.01 -4.07 -7.20
CA ALA A 59 16.87 -5.24 -7.09
C ALA A 59 16.45 -6.24 -5.99
N LEU A 60 15.89 -5.75 -4.88
CA LEU A 60 15.39 -6.55 -3.76
C LEU A 60 14.03 -6.03 -3.23
N SER A 61 13.38 -5.15 -3.99
CA SER A 61 12.17 -4.45 -3.55
C SER A 61 11.17 -4.29 -4.70
N ALA A 62 9.94 -3.98 -4.34
CA ALA A 62 8.89 -3.58 -5.26
C ALA A 62 8.33 -2.22 -4.83
N LEU A 63 7.84 -1.46 -5.79
CA LEU A 63 7.22 -0.16 -5.58
C LEU A 63 5.70 -0.30 -5.71
N LEU A 64 4.94 0.04 -4.66
CA LEU A 64 3.50 0.18 -4.76
C LEU A 64 3.15 1.60 -5.25
N VAL A 65 2.48 1.70 -6.40
CA VAL A 65 2.18 2.99 -7.04
C VAL A 65 1.04 3.68 -6.28
N GLY A 66 1.24 4.95 -5.97
CA GLY A 66 0.23 5.79 -5.31
C GLY A 66 0.26 5.76 -3.78
N GLU A 67 1.17 5.00 -3.17
CA GLU A 67 1.58 5.29 -1.79
C GLU A 67 2.48 6.53 -1.80
N GLY A 68 1.91 7.68 -1.47
CA GLY A 68 2.70 8.84 -1.05
C GLY A 68 3.09 8.68 0.41
N GLU A 69 4.15 9.39 0.85
CA GLU A 69 4.44 9.60 2.27
C GLU A 69 3.34 10.43 2.98
N ASP A 70 2.31 10.86 2.26
CA ASP A 70 1.12 11.48 2.82
C ASP A 70 0.29 10.41 3.54
N ASP A 71 0.69 10.21 4.79
CA ASP A 71 0.04 9.49 5.87
C ASP A 71 -1.28 10.19 6.28
N THR A 72 -2.09 10.60 5.29
CA THR A 72 -3.37 11.29 5.52
C THR A 72 -4.43 10.35 6.07
N LEU A 73 -4.10 9.07 6.28
CA LEU A 73 -4.92 8.18 7.11
C LEU A 73 -5.19 8.82 8.48
N VAL A 74 -4.29 9.64 9.02
CA VAL A 74 -4.55 10.33 10.30
C VAL A 74 -5.59 11.46 10.17
N GLN A 75 -5.77 12.07 9.00
CA GLN A 75 -6.58 13.29 8.86
C GLN A 75 -8.09 13.04 8.71
N ASP A 76 -8.50 11.83 8.33
CA ASP A 76 -9.92 11.44 8.15
C ASP A 76 -10.42 10.41 9.17
N LEU A 77 -9.60 10.07 10.18
CA LEU A 77 -10.03 9.14 11.21
C LEU A 77 -10.99 9.83 12.20
N PRO A 78 -12.09 9.17 12.57
CA PRO A 78 -12.93 9.59 13.67
C PRO A 78 -12.11 9.84 14.95
N GLU A 79 -12.52 10.83 15.74
CA GLU A 79 -11.81 11.28 16.96
C GLU A 79 -11.58 10.13 17.95
N ASP A 80 -12.55 9.21 18.08
CA ASP A 80 -12.47 7.99 18.88
C ASP A 80 -11.37 7.01 18.40
N VAL A 81 -11.10 6.96 17.10
CA VAL A 81 -10.03 6.12 16.55
C VAL A 81 -8.65 6.76 16.77
N LEU A 82 -8.58 8.09 16.74
CA LEU A 82 -7.34 8.82 17.04
C LEU A 82 -6.92 8.65 18.50
N GLU A 83 -7.88 8.73 19.44
CA GLU A 83 -7.61 8.48 20.87
C GLU A 83 -7.08 7.07 21.14
N ILE A 84 -7.60 6.05 20.44
CA ILE A 84 -7.11 4.68 20.51
C ILE A 84 -5.65 4.58 20.02
N ILE A 85 -5.33 5.24 18.91
CA ILE A 85 -3.98 5.24 18.33
C ILE A 85 -2.99 5.91 19.29
N GLU A 86 -3.37 7.03 19.90
CA GLU A 86 -2.52 7.74 20.88
C GLU A 86 -2.24 6.87 22.12
N ALA A 87 -3.26 6.20 22.67
CA ALA A 87 -3.09 5.29 23.80
C ALA A 87 -2.10 4.15 23.47
N ILE A 88 -2.21 3.55 22.29
CA ILE A 88 -1.27 2.52 21.81
C ILE A 88 0.16 3.07 21.73
N GLN A 89 0.35 4.27 21.17
CA GLN A 89 1.68 4.88 21.03
C GLN A 89 2.32 5.21 22.39
N GLN A 90 1.51 5.57 23.39
CA GLN A 90 1.98 5.85 24.75
C GLN A 90 2.18 4.57 25.58
N GLY A 91 1.85 3.39 25.03
CA GLY A 91 1.95 2.11 25.72
C GLY A 91 0.84 1.88 26.75
N GLU A 92 -0.26 2.61 26.63
CA GLU A 92 -1.47 2.47 27.44
C GLU A 92 -2.41 1.42 26.81
N ASP A 93 -3.28 0.81 27.61
CA ASP A 93 -4.28 -0.14 27.11
C ASP A 93 -5.46 0.62 26.49
N PRO A 94 -5.66 0.57 25.17
CA PRO A 94 -6.75 1.29 24.50
C PRO A 94 -8.13 0.80 24.92
N ASN A 95 -8.25 -0.39 25.53
CA ASN A 95 -9.53 -0.88 26.06
C ASN A 95 -9.96 -0.19 27.37
N ALA A 96 -9.09 0.66 27.95
CA ALA A 96 -9.42 1.47 29.11
C ALA A 96 -10.17 2.77 28.74
N ILE A 97 -10.26 3.11 27.45
CA ILE A 97 -11.03 4.25 26.94
C ILE A 97 -12.52 3.83 26.94
N GLU A 98 -13.31 4.41 27.85
CA GLU A 98 -14.76 4.19 27.88
C GLU A 98 -15.37 4.65 26.54
N ASP A 99 -16.14 3.77 25.90
CA ASP A 99 -16.81 3.94 24.59
C ASP A 99 -15.97 3.88 23.30
N ALA A 100 -14.69 3.48 23.35
CA ALA A 100 -13.93 3.13 22.14
C ALA A 100 -14.63 1.98 21.38
N ALA A 101 -15.25 2.28 20.23
CA ALA A 101 -15.88 1.27 19.40
C ALA A 101 -14.83 0.23 18.97
N THR A 102 -15.14 -1.07 19.07
CA THR A 102 -14.29 -2.13 18.54
C THR A 102 -14.17 -1.99 17.02
N ALA A 103 -13.17 -1.25 16.55
CA ALA A 103 -12.99 -0.89 15.15
C ALA A 103 -12.46 -2.04 14.26
N ALA A 104 -12.15 -3.21 14.83
CA ALA A 104 -11.57 -4.33 14.10
C ALA A 104 -12.42 -5.62 14.19
N GLY A 105 -12.86 -6.13 13.04
CA GLY A 105 -13.10 -7.56 12.83
C GLY A 105 -14.29 -8.23 13.56
N ALA A 106 -15.29 -7.49 14.05
CA ALA A 106 -16.46 -8.05 14.73
C ALA A 106 -17.46 -8.80 13.80
N GLY A 107 -16.98 -9.35 12.69
CA GLY A 107 -17.68 -10.40 11.94
C GLY A 107 -17.49 -11.72 12.68
N SER A 108 -18.42 -12.05 13.58
CA SER A 108 -18.47 -13.35 14.24
C SER A 108 -18.41 -14.48 13.19
N ILE A 109 -17.30 -15.21 13.12
CA ILE A 109 -17.21 -16.45 12.35
C ILE A 109 -18.00 -17.50 13.14
N PRO A 110 -19.16 -17.99 12.65
CA PRO A 110 -19.85 -19.07 13.33
C PRO A 110 -18.98 -20.33 13.23
N ARG A 111 -18.39 -20.75 14.35
CA ARG A 111 -17.81 -22.09 14.43
C ARG A 111 -18.94 -23.10 14.27
N ARG A 112 -19.05 -23.71 13.10
CA ARG A 112 -19.82 -24.95 12.94
C ARG A 112 -19.21 -25.96 13.92
N ARG A 113 -19.97 -26.32 14.97
CA ARG A 113 -19.77 -27.58 15.65
C ARG A 113 -20.33 -28.64 14.72
N ASP A 114 -19.45 -29.44 14.14
CA ASP A 114 -19.84 -30.71 13.55
C ASP A 114 -20.56 -31.56 14.61
N GLN A 115 -21.73 -32.06 14.24
CA GLN A 115 -22.43 -33.15 14.90
C GLN A 115 -22.15 -34.45 14.16
#